data_AF-A0A9X8VEG2-F1
#
_entry.id   AF-A0A9X8VEG2-F1
#
_cell.length_a   1.000
_cell.length_b   1.000
_cell.length_c   1.000
_cell.angle_alpha   90.00
_cell.angle_beta   90.00
_cell.angle_gamma   90.00
#
_symmetry.space_group_name_H-M   'P 1'
#
loop_
_entity.id
_entity.type
_entity.pdbx_description
1 polymer ?
#
loop_
_entity_poly.entity_id
_entity_poly.type
_entity_poly.pdbx_seq_one_letter_code
_entity_poly.pdbx_strand_id
1 'polypeptide(L)' 'MDNHSARRVTRADVARVAGTSVAVVSYVINNGPRPVAEATRLRV' A
#
# COMPACT_ATOMS: atom_id res chain seq x y z
N MET A 1 14.98 -18.18 21.95
CA MET A 1 15.30 -17.02 21.10
C MET A 1 14.56 -17.17 19.78
N ASP A 2 13.26 -17.04 19.89
CA ASP A 2 12.29 -17.21 18.84
C ASP A 2 12.05 -15.80 18.30
N ASN A 3 12.93 -15.41 17.37
CA ASN A 3 12.78 -14.17 16.63
C ASN A 3 11.62 -14.31 15.64
N HIS A 4 10.39 -14.35 16.16
CA HIS A 4 9.18 -14.11 15.38
C HIS A 4 9.12 -12.63 15.00
N SER A 5 10.11 -12.18 14.23
CA SER A 5 10.02 -10.93 13.49
C SER A 5 9.06 -11.20 12.33
N ALA A 6 7.76 -11.20 12.66
CA ALA A 6 6.70 -11.19 11.67
C ALA A 6 7.10 -10.18 10.59
N ARG A 7 7.39 -10.69 9.39
CA ARG A 7 7.95 -9.90 8.30
C ARG A 7 7.13 -8.62 8.17
N ARG A 8 7.75 -7.47 8.44
CA ARG A 8 7.05 -6.18 8.37
C ARG A 8 6.45 -6.04 6.97
N VAL A 9 5.14 -5.87 6.93
CA VAL A 9 4.41 -5.64 5.67
C VAL A 9 4.92 -4.33 5.08
N THR A 10 5.30 -4.38 3.81
CA THR A 10 5.81 -3.22 3.08
C THR A 10 4.73 -2.62 2.17
N ARG A 11 4.93 -1.38 1.72
CA ARG A 11 4.06 -0.77 0.68
C ARG A 11 4.09 -1.55 -0.64
N ALA A 12 5.16 -2.30 -0.91
CA ALA A 12 5.25 -3.20 -2.06
C ALA A 12 4.31 -4.40 -1.91
N ASP A 13 4.17 -4.93 -0.69
CA ASP A 13 3.22 -6.01 -0.41
C ASP A 13 1.78 -5.55 -0.61
N VAL A 14 1.44 -4.36 -0.11
CA VAL A 14 0.12 -3.73 -0.32
C VAL A 14 -0.15 -3.52 -1.81
N ALA A 15 0.80 -2.92 -2.54
CA ALA A 15 0.66 -2.68 -3.98
C ALA A 15 0.40 -3.97 -4.77
N ARG A 16 1.12 -5.05 -4.43
CA ARG A 16 0.95 -6.36 -5.06
C ARG A 16 -0.44 -6.96 -4.79
N VAL A 17 -0.95 -6.86 -3.56
CA VAL A 17 -2.28 -7.40 -3.20
C VAL A 17 -3.41 -6.56 -3.80
N ALA A 18 -3.26 -5.23 -3.80
CA ALA A 18 -4.24 -4.29 -4.35
C ALA A 18 -4.28 -4.27 -5.88
N GLY A 19 -3.27 -4.83 -6.55
CA GLY A 19 -3.12 -4.76 -8.01
C GLY A 19 -2.77 -3.35 -8.51
N THR A 20 -2.00 -2.60 -7.71
CA THR A 20 -1.61 -1.21 -8.01
C THR A 20 -0.09 -1.02 -7.96
N SER A 21 0.38 0.22 -8.14
CA SER A 21 1.79 0.56 -7.96
C SER A 21 2.09 1.11 -6.56
N VAL A 22 3.35 1.05 -6.15
CA VAL A 22 3.82 1.66 -4.87
C VAL A 22 3.56 3.17 -4.84
N ALA A 23 3.61 3.84 -5.99
CA ALA A 23 3.28 5.26 -6.10
C ALA A 23 1.82 5.54 -5.74
N VAL A 24 0.88 4.70 -6.21
CA VAL A 24 -0.55 4.82 -5.86
C VAL A 24 -0.77 4.60 -4.36
N VAL A 25 -0.11 3.59 -3.77
CA VAL A 25 -0.16 3.37 -2.32
C VAL A 25 0.38 4.58 -1.54
N SER A 26 1.46 5.20 -2.02
CA SER A 26 2.00 6.43 -1.44
C SER A 26 1.02 7.60 -1.52
N TYR A 27 0.32 7.77 -2.65
CA TYR A 27 -0.67 8.83 -2.79
C TYR A 27 -1.91 8.62 -1.91
N VAL A 28 -2.34 7.37 -1.73
CA VAL A 28 -3.47 7.05 -0.84
C VAL A 28 -3.10 7.34 0.62
N ILE A 29 -1.96 6.83 1.09
CA ILE A 29 -1.56 6.97 2.51
C ILE A 29 -1.21 8.42 2.84
N ASN A 30 -0.54 9.13 1.95
CA ASN A 30 -0.06 10.48 2.21
C ASN A 30 -1.00 11.58 1.68
N ASN A 31 -2.19 11.24 1.18
CA ASN A 31 -3.10 12.17 0.52
C ASN A 31 -2.39 13.03 -0.54
N GLY A 32 -1.64 12.36 -1.42
CA GLY A 32 -0.80 12.99 -2.43
C GLY A 32 -1.57 13.82 -3.46
N PRO A 33 -0.86 14.60 -4.29
CA PRO A 33 -1.47 15.62 -5.15
C PRO A 33 -2.29 15.06 -6.32
N ARG A 34 -2.17 13.77 -6.62
CA ARG A 34 -2.92 13.12 -7.69
C ARG A 34 -4.15 12.43 -7.09
N PRO A 35 -5.39 12.81 -7.48
CA PRO A 35 -6.58 12.13 -7.01
C PRO A 35 -6.55 10.68 -7.49
N VAL A 36 -6.67 9.75 -6.53
CA VAL A 36 -6.85 8.33 -6.80
C VAL A 36 -8.34 8.04 -6.76
N ALA A 37 -8.86 7.35 -7.78
CA ALA A 37 -10.26 6.94 -7.82
C ALA A 37 -10.65 6.21 -6.53
N GLU A 38 -11.84 6.48 -6.01
CA GLU A 38 -12.31 5.91 -4.74
C GLU A 38 -12.27 4.37 -4.75
N ALA A 39 -12.70 3.75 -5.85
CA ALA A 39 -12.64 2.31 -6.04
C ALA A 39 -11.21 1.75 -5.91
N THR A 40 -10.18 2.50 -6.30
CA THR A 40 -8.78 2.12 -6.13
C THR A 40 -8.32 2.33 -4.69
N ARG A 41 -8.77 3.42 -4.05
CA ARG A 41 -8.48 3.71 -2.63
C ARG A 41 -9.05 2.64 -1.70
N LEU A 42 -10.24 2.11 -1.99
CA LEU A 42 -10.87 1.06 -1.19
C LEU A 42 -10.11 -0.29 -1.24
N ARG A 43 -9.27 -0.51 -2.25
CA ARG A 43 -8.47 -1.74 -2.42
C ARG A 43 -7.10 -1.65 -1.74
N VAL A 44 -6.68 -0.44 -1.37
CA VAL A 44 -5.36 -0.11 -0.80
C VAL A 44 -5.49 0.07 0.70
#